data_AF-A0A542QS39-F1
#
_entry.id   AF-A0A542QS39-F1
#
_cell.length_a   1.000
_cell.length_b   1.000
_cell.length_c   1.000
_cell.angle_alpha   90.00
_cell.angle_beta   90.00
_cell.angle_gamma   90.00
#
_symmetry.space_group_name_H-M   'P 1'
#
loop_
_entity.id
_entity.type
_entity.pdbx_description
1 polymer ?
#
loop_
_entity_poly.entity_id
_entity_poly.type
_entity_poly.pdbx_seq_one_letter_code
_entity_poly.pdbx_strand_id
1 'polypeptide(L)'
;MSPSGCVPAASAAGTAESVRTALLATAALLAGVAAAALLLLDSDYLDEPGDQDTTAIGLPPSTGATPSPSSASPRPTATPDYTVPYTNLELTSPDSDYEIDLKTGRVSRETPAWFLGREAGEFYIPDDSAAYIPPVGTVTLPDCLQGLDTQPASALPFTTLRADRSFCVRAYGGREIAIIRILNTPSDDGPVNLSITYYRRST
;
A
#
# COMPACT_ATOMS: atom_id res chain seq x y z
N MET A 1 6.65 66.94 -9.91
CA MET A 1 7.88 67.02 -10.71
C MET A 1 8.76 65.83 -10.33
N SER A 2 8.78 64.79 -11.16
CA SER A 2 9.92 63.85 -11.21
C SER A 2 11.12 64.60 -11.80
N PRO A 3 12.35 64.10 -11.60
CA PRO A 3 12.86 63.21 -12.64
C PRO A 3 13.61 61.99 -12.11
N SER A 4 13.53 60.98 -12.98
CA SER A 4 14.20 59.70 -13.03
C SER A 4 15.73 59.80 -13.08
N GLY A 5 16.41 58.74 -12.63
CA GLY A 5 17.85 58.54 -12.86
C GLY A 5 18.27 57.07 -12.72
N CYS A 6 18.27 56.35 -13.84
CA CYS A 6 19.11 55.22 -14.28
C CYS A 6 19.47 54.03 -13.35
N VAL A 7 18.93 52.86 -13.71
CA VAL A 7 19.54 51.48 -13.72
C VAL A 7 20.66 51.42 -14.81
N PRO A 8 21.51 50.37 -15.01
CA PRO A 8 21.74 49.09 -14.31
C PRO A 8 23.23 48.66 -14.15
N ALA A 9 23.48 47.52 -13.50
CA ALA A 9 24.52 46.56 -13.94
C ALA A 9 24.31 45.18 -13.26
N ALA A 10 23.97 44.20 -14.09
CA ALA A 10 24.04 42.78 -13.77
C ALA A 10 25.48 42.27 -13.93
N SER A 11 25.87 41.28 -13.11
CA SER A 11 26.55 40.04 -13.54
C SER A 11 27.21 39.35 -12.35
N ALA A 12 26.81 38.11 -12.10
CA ALA A 12 27.73 36.97 -12.05
C ALA A 12 26.91 35.69 -11.90
N ALA A 13 26.79 34.96 -13.00
CA ALA A 13 26.41 33.56 -13.01
C ALA A 13 27.50 32.76 -12.29
N GLY A 14 27.12 32.09 -11.21
CA GLY A 14 27.94 31.06 -10.57
C GLY A 14 27.48 29.69 -11.06
N THR A 15 28.03 29.24 -12.18
CA THR A 15 28.00 27.83 -12.59
C THR A 15 28.87 27.04 -11.63
N ALA A 16 28.26 26.25 -10.75
CA ALA A 16 28.95 25.23 -9.98
C ALA A 16 28.64 23.87 -10.60
N GLU A 17 29.51 23.45 -11.53
CA GLU A 17 29.69 22.05 -11.92
C GLU A 17 30.05 21.24 -10.68
N SER A 18 29.12 20.41 -10.20
CA SER A 18 29.44 19.40 -9.19
C SER A 18 29.72 18.08 -9.89
N VAL A 19 31.01 17.73 -9.85
CA VAL A 19 31.69 16.61 -10.49
C VAL A 19 31.03 15.27 -10.15
N ARG A 20 30.66 14.54 -11.21
CA ARG A 20 30.24 13.13 -11.17
C ARG A 20 31.43 12.28 -10.71
N THR A 21 31.38 11.77 -9.48
CA THR A 21 32.34 10.79 -8.99
C THR A 21 31.73 9.41 -9.17
N ALA A 22 32.07 8.75 -10.27
CA ALA A 22 31.74 7.35 -10.50
C ALA A 22 32.68 6.48 -9.65
N LEU A 23 32.12 5.77 -8.68
CA LEU A 23 32.84 4.77 -7.90
C LEU A 23 32.41 3.39 -8.38
N LEU A 24 33.21 2.82 -9.28
CA LEU A 24 33.14 1.43 -9.70
C LEU A 24 33.65 0.55 -8.55
N ALA A 25 32.75 -0.16 -7.88
CA ALA A 25 33.12 -1.27 -7.00
C ALA A 25 32.78 -2.59 -7.71
N THR A 26 33.82 -3.37 -7.99
CA THR A 26 33.77 -4.65 -8.67
C THR A 26 33.82 -5.81 -7.67
N ALA A 27 33.01 -6.83 -7.97
CA ALA A 27 33.17 -8.27 -7.70
C ALA A 27 32.95 -8.82 -6.26
N ALA A 28 32.06 -9.82 -6.15
CA ALA A 28 32.47 -11.23 -6.11
C ALA A 28 31.27 -12.19 -6.23
N LEU A 29 31.45 -13.26 -7.01
CA LEU A 29 30.55 -14.41 -7.16
C LEU A 29 30.44 -15.22 -5.86
N LEU A 30 29.24 -15.73 -5.58
CA LEU A 30 29.08 -17.04 -4.95
C LEU A 30 28.02 -17.85 -5.71
N ALA A 31 28.50 -18.89 -6.39
CA ALA A 31 27.68 -19.98 -6.89
C ALA A 31 27.29 -20.89 -5.72
N GLY A 32 25.99 -21.21 -5.60
CA GLY A 32 25.44 -22.16 -4.65
C GLY A 32 24.48 -23.12 -5.35
N VAL A 33 24.64 -24.40 -5.06
CA VAL A 33 24.27 -25.57 -5.89
C VAL A 33 22.80 -25.97 -5.71
N ALA A 34 22.23 -26.53 -6.78
CA ALA A 34 20.91 -27.16 -6.85
C ALA A 34 20.73 -28.37 -5.91
N ALA A 35 19.50 -28.62 -5.45
CA ALA A 35 18.94 -29.96 -5.28
C ALA A 35 17.43 -29.92 -5.06
N ALA A 36 16.77 -30.86 -5.72
CA ALA A 36 15.33 -31.06 -5.80
C ALA A 36 14.73 -31.74 -4.56
N ALA A 37 13.44 -31.53 -4.32
CA ALA A 37 12.53 -32.55 -3.80
C ALA A 37 11.07 -32.20 -4.13
N LEU A 38 10.55 -32.87 -5.16
CA LEU A 38 9.13 -33.14 -5.33
C LEU A 38 8.62 -33.92 -4.11
N LEU A 39 7.58 -33.42 -3.45
CA LEU A 39 6.68 -34.27 -2.68
C LEU A 39 5.30 -34.21 -3.32
N LEU A 40 5.10 -35.15 -4.24
CA LEU A 40 3.81 -35.74 -4.57
C LEU A 40 3.42 -36.69 -3.42
N LEU A 41 2.31 -36.41 -2.76
CA LEU A 41 1.40 -37.42 -2.20
C LEU A 41 0.05 -37.01 -2.78
N ASP A 42 -0.55 -37.69 -3.76
CA ASP A 42 -0.98 -39.09 -3.81
C ASP A 42 -1.60 -39.58 -2.49
N SER A 43 -2.92 -39.47 -2.44
CA SER A 43 -3.78 -40.28 -1.59
C SER A 43 -5.03 -40.59 -2.40
N ASP A 44 -4.87 -41.66 -3.17
CA ASP A 44 -5.90 -42.58 -3.61
C ASP A 44 -6.90 -42.89 -2.48
N TYR A 45 -8.21 -42.69 -2.71
CA TYR A 45 -9.24 -43.56 -2.10
C TYR A 45 -10.64 -43.39 -2.74
N LEU A 46 -10.98 -44.37 -3.60
CA LEU A 46 -12.30 -44.99 -3.89
C LEU A 46 -13.44 -44.07 -4.39
N ASP A 47 -13.91 -44.17 -5.64
CA ASP A 47 -14.74 -45.24 -6.24
C ASP A 47 -15.90 -45.75 -5.36
N GLU A 48 -17.09 -45.19 -5.59
CA GLU A 48 -18.30 -46.01 -5.74
C GLU A 48 -19.38 -45.25 -6.56
N PRO A 49 -19.98 -45.89 -7.59
CA PRO A 49 -21.07 -45.32 -8.38
C PRO A 49 -22.44 -45.67 -7.77
N GLY A 50 -23.01 -44.72 -7.03
CA GLY A 50 -24.37 -44.81 -6.52
C GLY A 50 -25.41 -44.21 -7.47
N ASP A 51 -25.88 -45.01 -8.41
CA ASP A 51 -27.11 -44.77 -9.17
C ASP A 51 -28.30 -44.83 -8.19
N GLN A 52 -28.97 -43.71 -7.97
CA GLN A 52 -30.28 -43.67 -7.35
C GLN A 52 -31.22 -42.83 -8.23
N ASP A 53 -31.79 -43.50 -9.21
CA ASP A 53 -33.12 -43.20 -9.71
C ASP A 53 -34.11 -43.27 -8.54
N THR A 54 -34.62 -42.11 -8.12
CA THR A 54 -35.98 -41.88 -7.61
C THR A 54 -36.08 -40.37 -7.38
N THR A 55 -37.01 -39.68 -8.06
CA THR A 55 -38.22 -39.11 -7.43
C THR A 55 -38.93 -38.17 -8.40
N ALA A 56 -40.22 -38.44 -8.59
CA ALA A 56 -41.19 -37.55 -9.19
C ALA A 56 -41.39 -36.25 -8.39
N ILE A 57 -41.57 -35.15 -9.13
CA ILE A 57 -42.46 -33.99 -8.91
C ILE A 57 -42.73 -33.54 -7.46
N GLY A 58 -42.27 -32.33 -7.10
CA GLY A 58 -42.84 -31.52 -6.02
C GLY A 58 -42.07 -30.23 -5.67
N LEU A 59 -42.62 -29.06 -6.03
CA LEU A 59 -42.35 -27.76 -5.37
C LEU A 59 -43.56 -27.40 -4.47
N PRO A 60 -43.48 -26.43 -3.53
CA PRO A 60 -42.50 -26.14 -2.46
C PRO A 60 -43.24 -25.98 -1.08
N PRO A 61 -42.59 -25.57 0.05
CA PRO A 61 -42.46 -24.14 0.37
C PRO A 61 -41.19 -23.72 1.16
N SER A 62 -40.91 -22.41 1.11
CA SER A 62 -39.83 -21.68 1.80
C SER A 62 -39.82 -21.84 3.33
N THR A 63 -38.64 -22.04 3.93
CA THR A 63 -38.24 -21.42 5.22
C THR A 63 -36.77 -21.74 5.56
N GLY A 64 -35.99 -20.73 5.96
CA GLY A 64 -34.69 -20.92 6.61
C GLY A 64 -33.49 -20.31 5.88
N ALA A 65 -33.56 -19.05 5.47
CA ALA A 65 -32.34 -18.30 5.17
C ALA A 65 -31.60 -18.04 6.49
N THR A 66 -30.56 -18.82 6.76
CA THR A 66 -29.54 -18.48 7.77
C THR A 66 -28.93 -17.14 7.37
N PRO A 67 -28.95 -16.10 8.22
CA PRO A 67 -28.25 -14.87 7.91
C PRO A 67 -26.75 -15.17 7.92
N SER A 68 -26.12 -15.15 6.74
CA SER A 68 -24.67 -14.99 6.66
C SER A 68 -24.28 -13.76 7.48
N PRO A 69 -23.30 -13.83 8.39
CA PRO A 69 -22.74 -12.63 8.98
C PRO A 69 -22.02 -11.87 7.86
N SER A 70 -22.72 -10.91 7.26
CA SER A 70 -22.07 -9.87 6.47
C SER A 70 -21.03 -9.24 7.37
N SER A 71 -19.76 -9.53 7.11
CA SER A 71 -18.64 -8.79 7.68
C SER A 71 -18.78 -7.35 7.18
N ALA A 72 -19.53 -6.55 7.93
CA ALA A 72 -19.63 -5.13 7.70
C ALA A 72 -18.23 -4.57 7.92
N SER A 73 -17.60 -4.12 6.83
CA SER A 73 -16.32 -3.43 6.92
C SER A 73 -16.50 -2.25 7.89
N PRO A 74 -15.66 -2.12 8.93
CA PRO A 74 -15.85 -1.10 9.95
C PRO A 74 -15.87 0.28 9.30
N ARG A 75 -16.97 1.02 9.49
CA ARG A 75 -17.08 2.39 9.02
C ARG A 75 -16.07 3.23 9.81
N PRO A 76 -15.19 4.01 9.17
CA PRO A 76 -14.24 4.83 9.87
C PRO A 76 -14.97 5.80 10.80
N THR A 77 -14.57 5.82 12.08
CA THR A 77 -15.08 6.76 13.06
C THR A 77 -14.59 8.16 12.68
N ALA A 78 -15.52 9.06 12.38
CA ALA A 78 -15.18 10.45 12.05
C ALA A 78 -14.50 11.10 13.26
N THR A 79 -13.25 11.50 13.10
CA THR A 79 -12.58 12.40 14.05
C THR A 79 -12.97 13.82 13.63
N PRO A 80 -13.51 14.66 14.53
CA PRO A 80 -14.15 15.94 14.15
C PRO A 80 -13.24 16.89 13.37
N ASP A 81 -11.92 16.75 13.51
CA ASP A 81 -10.93 17.60 12.84
C ASP A 81 -10.44 17.04 11.50
N TYR A 82 -11.00 15.93 11.01
CA TYR A 82 -10.60 15.31 9.75
C TYR A 82 -11.78 15.10 8.80
N THR A 83 -11.58 15.48 7.55
CA THR A 83 -12.41 15.06 6.41
C THR A 83 -11.86 13.78 5.78
N VAL A 84 -12.73 13.02 5.13
CA VAL A 84 -12.39 11.77 4.43
C VAL A 84 -12.71 11.94 2.94
N PRO A 85 -11.75 12.38 2.10
CA PRO A 85 -12.03 12.60 0.68
C PRO A 85 -12.33 11.31 -0.08
N TYR A 86 -11.75 10.17 0.35
CA TYR A 86 -12.13 8.84 -0.13
C TYR A 86 -11.86 7.78 0.94
N THR A 87 -12.61 6.67 0.88
CA THR A 87 -12.56 5.57 1.85
C THR A 87 -12.53 4.23 1.15
N ASN A 88 -11.71 3.30 1.66
CA ASN A 88 -11.57 1.93 1.16
C ASN A 88 -11.44 1.86 -0.36
N LEU A 89 -10.70 2.81 -0.94
CA LEU A 89 -10.46 2.86 -2.37
C LEU A 89 -9.47 1.75 -2.72
N GLU A 90 -9.95 0.71 -3.40
CA GLU A 90 -9.14 -0.40 -3.85
C GLU A 90 -8.33 -0.01 -5.09
N LEU A 91 -7.02 -0.25 -5.03
CA LEU A 91 -6.07 0.04 -6.09
C LEU A 91 -5.14 -1.15 -6.29
N THR A 92 -4.70 -1.31 -7.53
CA THR A 92 -3.70 -2.31 -7.91
C THR A 92 -2.47 -1.59 -8.47
N SER A 93 -1.32 -1.77 -7.83
CA SER A 93 -0.02 -1.45 -8.44
C SER A 93 0.42 -2.66 -9.28
N PRO A 94 0.49 -2.55 -10.62
CA PRO A 94 0.78 -3.69 -11.50
C PRO A 94 2.20 -4.25 -11.31
N ASP A 95 3.18 -3.35 -11.31
CA ASP A 95 4.62 -3.64 -11.21
C ASP A 95 5.34 -2.50 -10.46
N SER A 96 6.67 -2.57 -10.31
CA SER A 96 7.46 -1.56 -9.59
C SER A 96 7.58 -0.21 -10.32
N ASP A 97 7.23 -0.13 -11.60
CA ASP A 97 7.28 1.13 -12.36
C ASP A 97 6.07 2.04 -12.07
N TYR A 98 5.15 1.59 -11.20
CA TYR A 98 3.95 2.33 -10.82
C TYR A 98 3.90 2.60 -9.32
N GLU A 99 3.68 3.88 -9.02
CA GLU A 99 3.45 4.37 -7.68
C GLU A 99 1.97 4.74 -7.51
N ILE A 100 1.53 4.81 -6.25
CA ILE A 100 0.18 5.23 -5.92
C ILE A 100 0.22 6.62 -5.31
N ASP A 101 -0.44 7.57 -5.95
CA ASP A 101 -0.68 8.90 -5.40
C ASP A 101 -1.68 8.78 -4.24
N LEU A 102 -1.17 8.96 -3.02
CA LEU A 102 -1.94 8.87 -1.78
C LEU A 102 -2.89 10.05 -1.60
N LYS A 103 -2.68 11.17 -2.30
CA LYS A 103 -3.57 12.32 -2.24
C LYS A 103 -4.78 12.16 -3.16
N THR A 104 -4.56 11.66 -4.37
CA THR A 104 -5.62 11.55 -5.38
C THR A 104 -6.25 10.17 -5.45
N GLY A 105 -5.62 9.14 -4.88
CA GLY A 105 -6.08 7.76 -4.94
C GLY A 105 -5.93 7.18 -6.36
N ARG A 106 -4.79 7.43 -7.02
CA ARG A 106 -4.55 6.99 -8.40
C ARG A 106 -3.21 6.30 -8.52
N VAL A 107 -3.13 5.34 -9.44
CA VAL A 107 -1.88 4.69 -9.85
C VAL A 107 -1.25 5.54 -10.96
N SER A 108 0.04 5.83 -10.84
CA SER A 108 0.81 6.71 -11.73
C SER A 108 2.17 6.11 -12.04
N ARG A 109 2.68 6.33 -13.26
CA ARG A 109 4.10 6.10 -13.59
C ARG A 109 4.99 7.31 -13.28
N GLU A 110 4.38 8.48 -13.15
CA GLU A 110 5.07 9.69 -12.75
C GLU A 110 5.04 9.78 -11.23
N THR A 111 6.17 10.15 -10.62
CA THR A 111 6.30 10.24 -9.17
C THR A 111 5.44 11.37 -8.59
N PRO A 112 4.38 11.07 -7.83
CA PRO A 112 3.57 12.07 -7.16
C PRO A 112 4.37 12.76 -6.04
N ALA A 113 3.87 13.89 -5.53
CA ALA A 113 4.50 14.53 -4.37
C ALA A 113 4.34 13.72 -3.07
N TRP A 114 3.25 12.97 -2.94
CA TRP A 114 2.99 12.11 -1.79
C TRP A 114 2.43 10.77 -2.28
N PHE A 115 3.25 9.73 -2.14
CA PHE A 115 3.04 8.49 -2.85
C PHE A 115 3.36 7.26 -2.00
N LEU A 116 2.95 6.10 -2.51
CA LEU A 116 3.39 4.78 -2.07
C LEU A 116 4.00 4.04 -3.25
N GLY A 117 5.29 3.76 -3.18
CA GLY A 117 6.03 2.98 -4.15
C GLY A 117 6.37 1.60 -3.61
N ARG A 118 6.97 0.76 -4.45
CA ARG A 118 7.46 -0.58 -4.10
C ARG A 118 8.79 -0.86 -4.77
N GLU A 119 9.74 -1.34 -3.98
CA GLU A 119 11.04 -1.79 -4.48
C GLU A 119 11.65 -2.79 -3.51
N ALA A 120 12.54 -3.66 -4.00
CA ALA A 120 13.37 -4.54 -3.15
C ALA A 120 12.65 -5.33 -2.04
N GLY A 121 11.37 -5.69 -2.24
CA GLY A 121 10.58 -6.45 -1.25
C GLY A 121 9.96 -5.60 -0.13
N GLU A 122 9.91 -4.29 -0.29
CA GLU A 122 9.27 -3.36 0.62
C GLU A 122 8.49 -2.26 -0.08
N PHE A 123 7.61 -1.60 0.68
CA PHE A 123 7.04 -0.33 0.25
C PHE A 123 7.98 0.80 0.62
N TYR A 124 7.98 1.87 -0.19
CA TYR A 124 8.67 3.11 0.15
C TYR A 124 7.72 4.30 0.02
N ILE A 125 8.04 5.36 0.77
CA ILE A 125 7.30 6.62 0.85
C ILE A 125 8.31 7.77 0.72
N PRO A 126 7.87 9.01 0.44
CA PRO A 126 8.76 10.17 0.47
C PRO A 126 9.54 10.29 1.80
N ASP A 127 10.80 10.71 1.73
CA ASP A 127 11.69 10.83 2.91
C ASP A 127 11.19 11.80 3.99
N ASP A 128 10.34 12.76 3.61
CA ASP A 128 9.73 13.76 4.49
C ASP A 128 8.39 13.30 5.10
N SER A 129 7.96 12.09 4.76
CA SER A 129 6.77 11.44 5.30
C SER A 129 7.13 10.49 6.45
N ALA A 130 6.14 10.15 7.28
CA ALA A 130 6.30 9.19 8.36
C ALA A 130 5.33 8.03 8.16
N ALA A 131 5.73 6.82 8.53
CA ALA A 131 4.87 5.65 8.53
C ALA A 131 4.73 5.03 9.92
N TYR A 132 3.68 4.25 10.13
CA TYR A 132 3.48 3.45 11.33
C TYR A 132 2.86 2.11 10.97
N ILE A 133 3.44 1.01 11.48
CA ILE A 133 2.90 -0.34 11.34
C ILE A 133 2.26 -0.75 12.69
N PRO A 134 0.93 -0.89 12.77
CA PRO A 134 0.28 -1.43 13.98
C PRO A 134 0.76 -2.85 14.27
N PRO A 135 0.92 -3.23 15.55
CA PRO A 135 1.40 -4.57 15.93
C PRO A 135 0.46 -5.67 15.43
N VAL A 136 -0.85 -5.41 15.39
CA VAL A 136 -1.88 -6.36 14.93
C VAL A 136 -3.00 -5.65 14.15
N GLY A 137 -3.56 -6.36 13.16
CA GLY A 137 -4.86 -6.06 12.56
C GLY A 137 -5.00 -4.73 11.80
N THR A 138 -6.26 -4.26 11.77
CA THR A 138 -6.69 -2.98 11.17
C THR A 138 -6.49 -1.83 12.14
N VAL A 139 -6.03 -0.69 11.65
CA VAL A 139 -5.77 0.50 12.45
C VAL A 139 -6.87 1.56 12.29
N THR A 140 -7.23 2.24 13.37
CA THR A 140 -8.13 3.39 13.35
C THR A 140 -7.34 4.70 13.18
N LEU A 141 -7.99 5.80 12.78
CA LEU A 141 -7.29 7.10 12.67
C LEU A 141 -6.65 7.56 13.99
N PRO A 142 -7.31 7.49 15.16
CA PRO A 142 -6.65 7.83 16.43
C PRO A 142 -5.40 6.99 16.73
N ASP A 143 -5.48 5.67 16.54
CA ASP A 143 -4.33 4.77 16.75
C ASP A 143 -3.20 5.07 15.78
N CYS A 144 -3.56 5.41 14.54
CA CYS A 144 -2.64 5.80 13.49
C CYS A 144 -1.85 7.06 13.88
N LEU A 145 -2.55 8.10 14.33
CA LEU A 145 -1.94 9.36 14.76
C LEU A 145 -1.00 9.14 15.94
N GLN A 146 -1.47 8.41 16.97
CA GLN A 146 -0.65 8.10 18.13
C GLN A 146 0.60 7.29 17.75
N GLY A 147 0.45 6.28 16.90
CA GLY A 147 1.56 5.44 16.45
C GLY A 147 2.59 6.22 15.64
N LEU A 148 2.14 7.11 14.76
CA LEU A 148 3.02 7.99 13.98
C LEU A 148 3.86 8.92 14.86
N ASP A 149 3.29 9.41 15.97
CA ASP A 149 3.99 10.34 16.88
C ASP A 149 4.91 9.61 17.88
N THR A 150 4.62 8.34 18.21
CA THR A 150 5.34 7.61 19.27
C THR A 150 6.28 6.53 18.78
N GLN A 151 5.97 5.89 17.64
CA GLN A 151 6.70 4.75 17.11
C GLN A 151 6.68 4.74 15.57
N PRO A 152 7.30 5.73 14.91
CA PRO A 152 7.41 5.71 13.45
C PRO A 152 8.20 4.49 12.98
N ALA A 153 7.72 3.85 11.92
CA ALA A 153 8.40 2.76 11.25
C ALA A 153 9.53 3.30 10.37
N SER A 154 10.69 2.65 10.41
CA SER A 154 11.85 2.99 9.58
C SER A 154 11.85 2.28 8.22
N ALA A 155 11.02 1.25 8.04
CA ALA A 155 10.92 0.44 6.83
C ALA A 155 9.53 -0.20 6.75
N LEU A 156 9.11 -0.58 5.54
CA LEU A 156 7.79 -1.16 5.27
C LEU A 156 7.90 -2.50 4.51
N PRO A 157 8.54 -3.52 5.09
CA PRO A 157 8.82 -4.78 4.39
C PRO A 157 7.55 -5.60 4.16
N PHE A 158 7.43 -6.24 2.97
CA PHE A 158 6.29 -7.09 2.62
C PHE A 158 6.13 -8.30 3.57
N THR A 159 7.24 -8.79 4.12
CA THR A 159 7.23 -9.87 5.13
C THR A 159 6.48 -9.49 6.39
N THR A 160 6.46 -8.21 6.73
CA THR A 160 5.68 -7.65 7.86
C THR A 160 4.27 -7.26 7.40
N LEU A 161 4.18 -6.58 6.26
CA LEU A 161 2.94 -6.07 5.65
C LEU A 161 2.27 -7.11 4.75
N ARG A 162 2.00 -8.29 5.32
CA ARG A 162 1.28 -9.40 4.69
C ARG A 162 -0.17 -9.03 4.34
N ALA A 163 -0.83 -9.90 3.58
CA ALA A 163 -2.27 -9.79 3.33
C ALA A 163 -3.06 -9.56 4.64
N ASP A 164 -4.08 -8.72 4.56
CA ASP A 164 -4.92 -8.24 5.67
C ASP A 164 -4.23 -7.39 6.74
N ARG A 165 -2.93 -7.08 6.60
CA ARG A 165 -2.25 -6.09 7.44
C ARG A 165 -2.59 -4.68 6.98
N SER A 166 -2.51 -3.75 7.92
CA SER A 166 -2.63 -2.32 7.64
C SER A 166 -1.41 -1.57 8.14
N PHE A 167 -1.19 -0.38 7.59
CA PHE A 167 -0.22 0.59 8.06
C PHE A 167 -0.70 2.01 7.73
N CYS A 168 0.01 2.96 8.30
CA CYS A 168 -0.28 4.38 8.22
C CYS A 168 0.83 5.11 7.50
N VAL A 169 0.47 6.15 6.75
CA VAL A 169 1.41 7.12 6.19
C VAL A 169 0.90 8.51 6.48
N ARG A 170 1.78 9.39 6.95
CA ARG A 170 1.54 10.81 7.17
C ARG A 170 2.39 11.63 6.22
N ALA A 171 1.74 12.51 5.46
CA ALA A 171 2.46 13.44 4.60
C ALA A 171 3.25 14.47 5.43
N TYR A 172 4.23 15.08 4.80
CA TYR A 172 4.94 16.23 5.33
C TYR A 172 3.98 17.34 5.79
N GLY A 173 4.30 17.96 6.93
CA GLY A 173 3.43 18.96 7.59
C GLY A 173 2.24 18.39 8.38
N GLY A 174 2.03 17.07 8.38
CA GLY A 174 1.20 16.35 9.35
C GLY A 174 -0.32 16.53 9.23
N ARG A 175 -0.80 17.09 8.12
CA ARG A 175 -2.25 17.35 7.92
C ARG A 175 -2.96 16.26 7.11
N GLU A 176 -2.21 15.38 6.48
CA GLU A 176 -2.72 14.38 5.54
C GLU A 176 -2.26 13.01 6.01
N ILE A 177 -3.21 12.09 6.15
CA ILE A 177 -3.00 10.73 6.66
C ILE A 177 -3.64 9.75 5.70
N ALA A 178 -2.92 8.70 5.31
CA ALA A 178 -3.46 7.55 4.60
C ALA A 178 -3.40 6.32 5.51
N ILE A 179 -4.53 5.64 5.66
CA ILE A 179 -4.58 4.29 6.23
C ILE A 179 -4.68 3.32 5.06
N ILE A 180 -3.70 2.45 4.95
CA ILE A 180 -3.53 1.53 3.83
C ILE A 180 -3.68 0.11 4.38
N ARG A 181 -4.57 -0.68 3.77
CA ARG A 181 -4.74 -2.11 4.06
C ARG A 181 -4.28 -2.91 2.86
N ILE A 182 -3.41 -3.88 3.09
CA ILE A 182 -2.93 -4.80 2.07
C ILE A 182 -4.01 -5.86 1.84
N LEU A 183 -4.49 -5.97 0.61
CA LEU A 183 -5.45 -7.00 0.21
C LEU A 183 -4.74 -8.24 -0.31
N ASN A 184 -3.60 -8.03 -0.97
CA ASN A 184 -2.70 -9.10 -1.38
C ASN A 184 -1.26 -8.62 -1.35
N THR A 185 -0.34 -9.46 -0.88
CA THR A 185 1.10 -9.25 -1.06
C THR A 185 1.58 -9.99 -2.29
N PRO A 186 2.51 -9.40 -3.07
CA PRO A 186 3.03 -10.09 -4.22
C PRO A 186 3.98 -11.20 -3.74
N SER A 187 3.96 -12.36 -4.40
CA SER A 187 4.94 -13.42 -4.14
C SER A 187 6.33 -13.08 -4.70
N ASP A 188 6.37 -12.20 -5.71
CA ASP A 188 7.54 -11.71 -6.46
C ASP A 188 7.27 -10.26 -6.93
N ASP A 189 7.59 -9.90 -8.18
CA ASP A 189 7.25 -8.59 -8.79
C ASP A 189 5.80 -8.50 -9.30
N GLY A 190 4.91 -9.36 -8.81
CA GLY A 190 3.51 -9.42 -9.21
C GLY A 190 2.69 -8.21 -8.77
N PRO A 191 1.41 -8.15 -9.19
CA PRO A 191 0.51 -7.08 -8.81
C PRO A 191 0.25 -7.05 -7.29
N VAL A 192 0.21 -5.85 -6.74
CA VAL A 192 -0.13 -5.60 -5.33
C VAL A 192 -1.48 -4.93 -5.24
N ASN A 193 -2.40 -5.55 -4.50
CA ASN A 193 -3.72 -5.01 -4.25
C ASN A 193 -3.78 -4.45 -2.84
N LEU A 194 -4.32 -3.24 -2.72
CA LEU A 194 -4.49 -2.57 -1.45
C LEU A 194 -5.77 -1.73 -1.45
N SER A 195 -6.25 -1.37 -0.27
CA SER A 195 -7.33 -0.40 -0.10
C SER A 195 -6.84 0.78 0.73
N ILE A 196 -7.20 1.99 0.32
CA ILE A 196 -6.76 3.23 0.98
C ILE A 196 -7.95 4.01 1.52
N THR A 197 -7.83 4.49 2.76
CA THR A 197 -8.67 5.56 3.29
C THR A 197 -7.81 6.78 3.54
N TYR A 198 -8.15 7.90 2.92
CA TYR A 198 -7.42 9.15 3.02
C TYR A 198 -8.16 10.14 3.92
N TYR A 199 -7.41 10.74 4.82
CA TYR A 199 -7.87 11.75 5.76
C TYR A 199 -7.10 13.04 5.53
N ARG A 200 -7.84 14.15 5.54
CA ARG A 200 -7.28 15.49 5.49
C ARG A 200 -7.82 16.29 6.66
N ARG A 201 -6.92 16.87 7.46
CA ARG A 201 -7.29 17.74 8.57
C ARG A 201 -8.11 18.93 8.04
N SER A 202 -9.32 19.09 8.58
CA SER A 202 -10.16 20.27 8.44
C SER A 202 -9.44 21.42 9.13
N THR A 203 -9.22 22.52 8.42
CA THR A 203 -8.56 23.73 8.95
C THR A 203 -9.25 24.27 10.20
#